data_AF-A0A7S2XZG2-F1
#
_entry.id   AF-A0A7S2XZG2-F1
#
_cell.length_a   1.000
_cell.length_b   1.000
_cell.length_c   1.000
_cell.angle_alpha   90.00
_cell.angle_beta   90.00
_cell.angle_gamma   90.00
#
_symmetry.space_group_name_H-M   'P 1'
#
loop_
_entity.id
_entity.type
_entity.pdbx_description
1 polymer ?
#
loop_
_entity_poly.entity_id
_entity_poly.type
_entity_poly.pdbx_seq_one_letter_code
_entity_poly.pdbx_strand_id
1 'polypeptide(L)'
;MKIAIAVVAVAALSGVSAFNGGVVMGRASSALKMSRFDGQVWGTPQMKEIYDEWNPDLPRSEDNFNPFERNKDGNQCDTSGYFPGDTKYKDPARPDTDFAAMMADRAVMDQIKTEEKFNMKGKPGCLN
;
A
#
# COMPACT_ATOMS: atom_id res chain seq x y z
N MET A 1 -62.92 -60.02 -3.81
CA MET A 1 -62.29 -60.83 -4.87
C MET A 1 -60.83 -61.02 -4.51
N LYS A 2 -60.34 -62.27 -4.58
CA LYS A 2 -58.92 -62.64 -4.39
C LYS A 2 -58.11 -62.14 -5.60
N ILE A 3 -56.84 -61.78 -5.40
CA ILE A 3 -55.66 -62.22 -6.18
C ILE A 3 -54.42 -61.49 -5.63
N ALA A 4 -53.42 -62.28 -5.25
CA ALA A 4 -52.08 -61.85 -4.86
C ALA A 4 -51.22 -61.60 -6.11
N ILE A 5 -50.25 -60.69 -6.05
CA ILE A 5 -49.07 -60.71 -6.91
C ILE A 5 -47.83 -60.44 -6.04
N ALA A 6 -46.82 -61.24 -6.30
CA ALA A 6 -45.61 -61.44 -5.54
C ALA A 6 -44.41 -60.84 -6.28
N VAL A 7 -43.38 -60.46 -5.50
CA VAL A 7 -41.93 -60.61 -5.78
C VAL A 7 -41.33 -59.69 -6.86
N VAL A 8 -40.29 -58.94 -6.50
CA VAL A 8 -38.89 -59.09 -6.96
C VAL A 8 -38.06 -57.93 -6.41
N ALA A 9 -36.87 -58.28 -5.95
CA ALA A 9 -35.81 -57.47 -5.34
C ALA A 9 -35.25 -56.33 -6.22
N VAL A 10 -34.43 -55.44 -5.64
CA VAL A 10 -33.05 -55.20 -6.08
C VAL A 10 -32.29 -54.28 -5.11
N ALA A 11 -31.18 -54.82 -4.62
CA ALA A 11 -29.91 -54.27 -4.15
C ALA A 11 -29.80 -52.83 -3.60
N ALA A 12 -29.35 -52.78 -2.33
CA ALA A 12 -28.60 -51.67 -1.77
C ALA A 12 -27.19 -51.58 -2.40
N LEU A 13 -26.86 -50.44 -2.99
CA LEU A 13 -25.49 -49.95 -3.18
C LEU A 13 -25.49 -48.44 -2.94
N SER A 14 -25.23 -48.04 -1.69
CA SER A 14 -24.94 -46.65 -1.36
C SER A 14 -23.57 -46.28 -1.93
N GLY A 15 -23.56 -45.60 -3.07
CA GLY A 15 -22.35 -44.99 -3.60
C GLY A 15 -21.89 -43.86 -2.68
N VAL A 16 -20.83 -44.09 -1.91
CA VAL A 16 -20.02 -42.99 -1.37
C VAL A 16 -19.14 -42.51 -2.51
N SER A 17 -19.39 -41.29 -2.97
CA SER A 17 -18.45 -40.54 -3.80
C SER A 17 -18.56 -39.08 -3.38
N ALA A 18 -17.62 -38.67 -2.53
CA ALA A 18 -17.38 -37.27 -2.21
C ALA A 18 -15.87 -37.06 -2.06
N PHE A 19 -15.13 -37.23 -3.15
CA PHE A 19 -13.85 -36.52 -3.30
C PHE A 19 -14.21 -35.09 -3.73
N ASN A 20 -14.52 -34.24 -2.74
CA ASN A 20 -14.75 -32.84 -2.99
C ASN A 20 -13.40 -32.21 -3.38
N GLY A 21 -13.34 -31.68 -4.60
CA GLY A 21 -12.15 -31.12 -5.20
C GLY A 21 -11.44 -30.14 -4.28
N GLY A 22 -10.11 -30.21 -4.28
CA GLY A 22 -9.25 -29.32 -3.52
C GLY A 22 -9.65 -27.87 -3.74
N VAL A 23 -9.90 -27.16 -2.65
CA VAL A 23 -10.02 -25.72 -2.66
C VAL A 23 -8.64 -25.19 -3.04
N VAL A 24 -8.46 -24.86 -4.32
CA VAL A 24 -7.38 -23.95 -4.72
C VAL A 24 -7.74 -22.63 -4.06
N MET A 25 -7.13 -22.37 -2.90
CA MET A 25 -7.08 -21.02 -2.32
C MET A 25 -6.48 -20.12 -3.40
N GLY A 26 -7.34 -19.45 -4.16
CA GLY A 26 -6.92 -18.36 -5.02
C GLY A 26 -6.14 -17.40 -4.14
N ARG A 27 -4.86 -17.18 -4.47
CA ARG A 27 -4.09 -16.10 -3.86
C ARG A 27 -4.90 -14.84 -4.13
N ALA A 28 -5.54 -14.30 -3.10
CA ALA A 28 -6.10 -12.97 -3.19
C ALA A 28 -4.93 -12.05 -3.50
N SER A 29 -4.86 -11.56 -4.73
CA SER A 29 -3.98 -10.46 -5.09
C SER A 29 -4.50 -9.27 -4.29
N SER A 30 -3.88 -8.99 -3.13
CA SER A 30 -4.07 -7.70 -2.48
C SER A 30 -3.54 -6.66 -3.46
N ALA A 31 -4.44 -5.96 -4.14
CA ALA A 31 -4.08 -4.77 -4.90
C ALA A 31 -3.33 -3.86 -3.93
N LEU A 32 -2.04 -3.65 -4.19
CA LEU A 32 -1.24 -2.71 -3.41
C LEU A 32 -1.94 -1.36 -3.60
N LYS A 33 -2.51 -0.81 -2.52
CA LYS A 33 -2.98 0.57 -2.53
C LYS A 33 -1.75 1.43 -2.76
N MET A 34 -1.82 2.32 -3.75
CA MET A 34 -0.73 3.22 -4.13
C MET A 34 -1.15 4.66 -3.87
N SER A 35 -0.16 5.53 -3.70
CA SER A 35 -0.36 6.99 -3.62
C SER A 35 -1.00 7.55 -4.86
N ARG A 36 -1.68 8.70 -4.73
CA ARG A 36 -2.20 9.49 -5.85
C ARG A 36 -1.12 9.93 -6.86
N PHE A 37 0.15 9.94 -6.44
CA PHE A 37 1.29 10.30 -7.28
C PHE A 37 2.05 9.08 -7.84
N ASP A 38 1.49 7.86 -7.76
CA ASP A 38 2.16 6.69 -8.34
C ASP A 38 2.37 6.83 -9.85
N GLY A 39 3.58 6.51 -10.30
CA GLY A 39 4.01 6.66 -11.69
C GLY A 39 4.26 8.11 -12.14
N GLN A 40 4.09 9.10 -11.26
CA GLN A 40 4.42 10.49 -11.54
C GLN A 40 5.85 10.83 -11.12
N VAL A 41 6.34 11.97 -11.60
CA VAL A 41 7.62 12.53 -11.18
C VAL A 41 7.51 12.97 -9.72
N TRP A 42 8.36 12.40 -8.86
CA TRP A 42 8.42 12.67 -7.43
C TRP A 42 9.40 13.80 -7.16
N GLY A 43 8.90 15.02 -7.24
CA GLY A 43 9.64 16.23 -6.93
C GLY A 43 9.10 16.96 -5.70
N THR A 44 9.76 18.07 -5.38
CA THR A 44 9.37 18.99 -4.29
C THR A 44 7.91 19.45 -4.33
N PRO A 45 7.25 19.73 -5.48
CA PRO A 45 5.85 20.14 -5.46
C PRO A 45 4.90 19.04 -4.98
N GLN A 46 5.08 17.79 -5.44
CA GLN A 46 4.26 16.66 -4.99
C GLN A 46 4.53 16.33 -3.52
N MET A 47 5.80 16.38 -3.10
CA MET A 47 6.17 16.23 -1.68
C MET A 47 5.52 17.31 -0.82
N LYS A 48 5.48 18.57 -1.27
CA LYS A 48 4.85 19.65 -0.51
C LYS A 48 3.34 19.42 -0.36
N GLU A 49 2.65 18.95 -1.40
CA GLU A 49 1.20 18.69 -1.32
C GLU A 49 0.87 17.61 -0.29
N ILE A 50 1.59 16.47 -0.31
CA ILE A 50 1.41 15.43 0.73
C ILE A 50 1.76 15.99 2.12
N TYR A 51 2.84 16.77 2.24
CA TYR A 51 3.26 17.34 3.51
C TYR A 51 2.22 18.33 4.07
N ASP A 52 1.60 19.15 3.24
CA ASP A 52 0.56 20.09 3.65
C ASP A 52 -0.68 19.32 4.18
N GLU A 53 -1.09 18.26 3.49
CA GLU A 53 -2.22 17.39 3.88
C GLU A 53 -1.91 16.42 5.03
N TRP A 54 -0.63 16.12 5.26
CA TRP A 54 -0.20 15.11 6.21
C TRP A 54 -0.71 15.40 7.62
N ASN A 55 -1.37 14.42 8.25
CA ASN A 55 -1.77 14.46 9.63
C ASN A 55 -0.89 13.52 10.47
N PRO A 56 -0.07 14.04 11.40
CA PRO A 56 0.84 13.23 12.21
C PRO A 56 0.14 12.24 13.13
N ASP A 57 -1.08 12.55 13.59
CA ASP A 57 -1.79 11.71 14.57
C ASP A 57 -2.54 10.54 13.93
N LEU A 58 -2.73 10.55 12.62
CA LEU A 58 -3.32 9.45 11.88
C LEU A 58 -2.25 8.39 11.51
N PRO A 59 -2.62 7.10 11.42
CA PRO A 59 -1.70 6.06 11.01
C PRO A 59 -1.15 6.35 9.61
N ARG A 60 0.10 5.96 9.38
CA ARG A 60 0.73 6.05 8.06
C ARG A 60 -0.10 5.33 7.01
N SER A 61 -0.35 6.00 5.90
CA SER A 61 -0.97 5.42 4.72
C SER A 61 -0.27 5.93 3.47
N GLU A 62 -0.67 5.41 2.32
CA GLU A 62 -0.12 5.76 1.02
C GLU A 62 -0.22 7.26 0.68
N ASP A 63 -1.14 7.98 1.33
CA ASP A 63 -1.34 9.43 1.14
C ASP A 63 -1.22 10.22 2.46
N ASN A 64 -0.98 9.56 3.60
CA ASN A 64 -0.81 10.21 4.90
C ASN A 64 0.54 9.85 5.52
N PHE A 65 1.58 10.59 5.13
CA PHE A 65 2.93 10.43 5.64
C PHE A 65 3.73 11.72 5.50
N ASN A 66 4.86 11.84 6.21
CA ASN A 66 5.81 12.93 5.98
C ASN A 66 6.78 12.58 4.83
N PRO A 67 6.72 13.25 3.67
CA PRO A 67 7.58 12.95 2.52
C PRO A 67 9.03 13.45 2.67
N PHE A 68 9.28 14.33 3.64
CA PHE A 68 10.64 14.82 3.92
C PHE A 68 11.33 14.06 5.06
N GLU A 69 10.64 13.08 5.64
CA GLU A 69 11.21 12.17 6.61
C GLU A 69 12.37 11.38 6.00
N ARG A 70 13.41 11.14 6.81
CA ARG A 70 14.53 10.27 6.45
C ARG A 70 14.53 9.05 7.34
N ASN A 71 14.73 7.87 6.74
CA ASN A 71 14.94 6.66 7.53
C ASN A 71 16.32 6.70 8.23
N LYS A 72 16.62 5.67 9.03
CA LYS A 72 17.90 5.55 9.76
C LYS A 72 19.14 5.56 8.85
N ASP A 73 18.97 5.18 7.58
CA ASP A 73 20.03 5.15 6.57
C ASP A 73 20.15 6.48 5.81
N GLY A 74 19.31 7.47 6.12
CA GLY A 74 19.26 8.77 5.44
C GLY A 74 18.49 8.76 4.11
N ASN A 75 17.81 7.66 3.78
CA ASN A 75 17.02 7.54 2.56
C ASN A 75 15.68 8.28 2.67
N GLN A 76 15.24 8.77 1.52
CA GLN A 76 13.93 9.39 1.33
C GLN A 76 12.89 8.30 1.04
N CYS A 77 11.63 8.57 1.37
CA CYS A 77 10.53 7.69 0.98
C CYS A 77 10.11 7.89 -0.48
N ASP A 78 9.46 6.88 -1.04
CA ASP A 78 8.78 6.94 -2.33
C ASP A 78 7.48 7.76 -2.29
N THR A 79 6.76 7.77 -3.41
CA THR A 79 5.46 8.46 -3.56
C THR A 79 4.40 7.95 -2.59
N SER A 80 4.53 6.71 -2.10
CA SER A 80 3.58 6.05 -1.19
C SER A 80 4.07 6.01 0.26
N GLY A 81 5.18 6.71 0.56
CA GLY A 81 5.72 6.80 1.89
C GLY A 81 6.46 5.57 2.37
N TYR A 82 6.88 4.65 1.50
CA TYR A 82 7.74 3.52 1.85
C TYR A 82 9.20 3.86 1.61
N PHE A 83 10.12 3.27 2.38
CA PHE A 83 11.55 3.50 2.24
C PHE A 83 12.23 2.39 1.44
N PRO A 84 13.38 2.66 0.80
CA PRO A 84 14.17 1.62 0.16
C PRO A 84 14.44 0.46 1.12
N GLY A 85 14.08 -0.77 0.71
CA GLY A 85 14.16 -1.97 1.54
C GLY A 85 12.83 -2.46 2.12
N ASP A 86 11.79 -1.62 2.12
CA ASP A 86 10.43 -2.05 2.48
C ASP A 86 9.81 -2.90 1.36
N THR A 87 8.94 -3.84 1.73
CA THR A 87 8.31 -4.79 0.79
C THR A 87 7.42 -4.12 -0.26
N LYS A 88 6.94 -2.91 0.01
CA LYS A 88 6.06 -2.14 -0.86
C LYS A 88 6.74 -0.95 -1.55
N TYR A 89 8.05 -0.77 -1.35
CA TYR A 89 8.79 0.34 -1.93
C TYR A 89 8.86 0.24 -3.45
N LYS A 90 8.65 1.39 -4.12
CA LYS A 90 8.79 1.53 -5.56
C LYS A 90 9.67 2.73 -5.89
N ASP A 91 10.69 2.50 -6.71
CA ASP A 91 11.60 3.58 -7.13
C ASP A 91 10.82 4.69 -7.87
N PRO A 92 10.82 5.93 -7.35
CA PRO A 92 10.07 7.01 -7.96
C PRO A 92 10.82 7.61 -9.15
N ALA A 93 10.07 8.06 -10.16
CA ALA A 93 10.63 8.85 -11.25
C ALA A 93 11.13 10.19 -10.69
N ARG A 94 12.37 10.56 -10.98
CA ARG A 94 12.99 11.78 -10.44
C ARG A 94 12.84 12.94 -11.43
N PRO A 95 12.64 14.17 -10.95
CA PRO A 95 12.61 15.35 -11.82
C PRO A 95 13.99 15.64 -12.39
N ASP A 96 14.01 16.24 -13.58
CA ASP A 96 15.22 16.84 -14.12
C ASP A 96 15.69 17.98 -13.22
N THR A 97 16.99 18.05 -12.96
CA THR A 97 17.58 19.03 -12.06
C THR A 97 18.19 20.18 -12.86
N ASP A 98 17.62 21.38 -12.75
CA ASP A 98 18.20 22.64 -13.23
C ASP A 98 18.56 23.52 -12.01
N PHE A 99 19.58 24.38 -12.14
CA PHE A 99 19.98 25.34 -11.11
C PHE A 99 18.81 26.21 -10.61
N ALA A 100 17.92 26.64 -11.51
CA ALA A 100 16.74 27.42 -11.13
C ALA A 100 15.79 26.60 -10.24
N ALA A 101 15.57 25.32 -10.58
CA ALA A 101 14.74 24.40 -9.80
C ALA A 101 15.35 24.11 -8.42
N MET A 102 16.68 23.93 -8.34
CA MET A 102 17.36 23.72 -7.06
C MET A 102 17.22 24.91 -6.10
N MET A 103 17.26 26.14 -6.61
CA MET A 103 17.08 27.34 -5.79
C MET A 103 15.64 27.48 -5.27
N ALA A 104 14.66 27.17 -6.12
CA ALA A 104 13.25 27.12 -5.72
C ALA A 104 13.00 26.06 -4.64
N ASP A 105 13.51 24.84 -4.86
CA ASP A 105 13.39 23.74 -3.91
C ASP A 105 14.07 24.05 -2.57
N ARG A 106 15.23 24.71 -2.62
CA ARG A 106 15.92 25.17 -1.41
C ARG A 106 15.08 26.15 -0.60
N ALA A 107 14.46 27.13 -1.27
CA ALA A 107 13.60 28.10 -0.61
C ALA A 107 12.38 27.43 0.05
N VAL A 108 11.75 26.47 -0.64
CA VAL A 108 10.64 25.68 -0.08
C VAL A 108 11.10 24.86 1.12
N MET A 109 12.23 24.16 1.02
CA MET A 109 12.78 23.38 2.13
C MET A 109 13.17 24.24 3.33
N ASP A 110 13.71 25.43 3.11
CA ASP A 110 14.09 26.33 4.20
C ASP A 110 12.86 26.92 4.91
N GLN A 111 11.74 27.11 4.21
CA GLN A 111 10.45 27.43 4.85
C GLN A 111 9.94 26.25 5.67
N ILE A 112 9.85 25.06 5.08
CA ILE A 112 9.30 23.87 5.74
C ILE A 112 10.09 23.50 7.00
N LYS A 113 11.42 23.64 6.99
CA LYS A 113 12.26 23.36 8.19
C LYS A 113 11.91 24.21 9.40
N THR A 114 11.38 25.42 9.19
CA THR A 114 10.96 26.30 10.30
C THR A 114 9.65 25.86 10.93
N GLU A 115 8.87 25.03 10.25
CA GLU A 115 7.60 24.54 10.76
C GLU A 115 7.82 23.51 11.87
N GLU A 116 7.07 23.63 12.97
CA GLU A 116 7.10 22.65 14.06
C GLU A 116 6.70 21.26 13.56
N LYS A 117 5.78 21.21 12.59
CA LYS A 117 5.30 19.98 11.93
C LYS A 117 6.44 19.18 11.28
N PHE A 118 7.44 19.85 10.72
CA PHE A 118 8.61 19.20 10.10
C PHE A 118 9.49 18.52 11.16
N ASN A 119 9.54 19.09 12.35
CA ASN A 119 10.37 18.63 13.45
C ASN A 119 9.68 17.55 14.32
N MET A 120 8.43 17.17 13.98
CA MET A 120 7.71 16.10 14.68
C MET A 120 8.25 14.72 14.30
N LYS A 121 8.63 13.95 15.33
CA LYS A 121 9.24 12.61 15.22
C LYS A 121 8.45 11.57 16.01
N GLY A 122 8.49 10.30 15.57
CA GLY A 122 7.92 9.16 16.31
C GLY A 122 6.38 9.16 16.40
N LYS A 123 5.71 9.80 15.45
CA LYS A 123 4.25 9.85 15.34
C LYS A 123 3.74 8.73 14.42
N PRO A 124 2.49 8.27 14.54
CA PRO A 124 1.98 7.20 13.66
C PRO A 124 2.14 7.46 12.15
N GLY A 125 2.09 8.73 11.73
CA GLY A 125 2.36 9.16 10.35
C GLY A 125 3.82 9.56 10.03
N CYS A 126 4.74 9.53 11.01
CA CYS A 126 6.16 9.89 10.87
C CYS A 126 7.05 8.94 11.70
N LEU A 127 7.73 8.02 11.03
CA LEU A 127 8.38 6.88 11.67
C LEU A 127 9.65 7.26 12.45
N ASN A 128 10.31 8.38 12.15
CA ASN A 128 11.60 8.80 12.70
C ASN A 128 11.63 10.24 13.21
#